data_AF-A0A829GFT3-F1
#
_entry.id   AF-A0A829GFT3-F1
#
_cell.length_a   1.000
_cell.length_b   1.000
_cell.length_c   1.000
_cell.angle_alpha   90.00
_cell.angle_beta   90.00
_cell.angle_gamma   90.00
#
_symmetry.space_group_name_H-M   'P 1'
#
loop_
_entity.id
_entity.type
_entity.pdbx_description
1 polymer ?
#
loop_
_entity_poly.entity_id
_entity_poly.type
_entity_poly.pdbx_seq_one_letter_code
_entity_poly.pdbx_strand_id
1 'polypeptide(L)'
;MVKNTLNRDIPEPYADQYGVYGGEFANIKPYDEHARHINPVKPDHSKLVASIHDAIVATGLKDGMTISFHHHFREGDYVMNMVLAEIAKMGIKNLSIAPSSIANVHEPLIEHIKNGVVTNITSSGLRDKVGAA
;
A
#
# COMPACT_ATOMS: atom_id res chain seq x y z
N MET A 1 0.78 5.40 28.45
CA MET A 1 2.00 5.66 27.65
C MET A 1 3.07 4.70 28.13
N VAL A 2 3.79 4.04 27.22
CA VAL A 2 4.88 3.10 27.53
C VAL A 2 6.18 3.66 26.96
N LYS A 3 7.25 3.73 27.77
CA LYS A 3 8.58 4.12 27.29
C LYS A 3 9.30 2.92 26.67
N ASN A 4 9.83 3.10 25.47
CA ASN A 4 10.72 2.11 24.86
C ASN A 4 12.18 2.24 25.37
N THR A 5 13.07 1.36 24.91
CA THR A 5 14.49 1.36 25.31
C THR A 5 15.28 2.61 24.91
N LEU A 6 14.74 3.42 23.99
CA LEU A 6 15.30 4.70 23.56
C LEU A 6 14.64 5.90 24.27
N ASN A 7 13.89 5.66 25.35
CA ASN A 7 13.13 6.66 26.11
C ASN A 7 12.10 7.44 25.27
N ARG A 8 11.52 6.81 24.24
CA ARG A 8 10.40 7.37 23.48
C ARG A 8 9.08 6.93 24.10
N ASP A 9 8.17 7.89 24.29
CA ASP A 9 6.83 7.63 24.81
C ASP A 9 5.91 7.15 23.68
N ILE A 10 5.47 5.89 23.76
CA ILE A 10 4.55 5.27 22.82
C ILE A 10 3.15 5.17 23.46
N PRO A 11 2.07 5.59 22.78
CA PRO A 11 0.71 5.39 23.29
C PRO A 11 0.40 3.90 23.50
N GLU A 12 -0.30 3.62 24.59
CA GLU A 12 -0.60 2.26 25.05
C GLU A 12 -1.33 1.41 24.01
N PRO A 13 -2.36 1.91 23.29
CA PRO A 13 -3.01 1.12 22.24
C PRO A 13 -2.07 0.62 21.15
N TYR A 14 -1.04 1.41 20.78
CA TYR A 14 -0.07 1.01 19.76
C TYR A 14 1.04 0.14 20.33
N ALA A 15 1.44 0.38 21.59
CA ALA A 15 2.40 -0.46 22.28
C ALA A 15 1.87 -1.89 22.46
N ASP A 16 0.58 -2.02 22.80
CA ASP A 16 -0.09 -3.31 22.95
C ASP A 16 -0.27 -4.02 21.62
N GLN A 17 -0.60 -3.28 20.56
CA GLN A 17 -0.84 -3.85 19.22
C GLN A 17 0.45 -4.28 18.51
N TYR A 18 1.50 -3.46 18.54
CA TYR A 18 2.71 -3.66 17.72
C TYR A 18 3.95 -4.06 18.53
N GLY A 19 3.89 -3.97 19.85
CA GLY A 19 5.04 -4.07 20.73
C GLY A 19 5.87 -2.78 20.75
N VAL A 20 6.77 -2.69 21.73
CA VAL A 20 7.72 -1.58 21.84
C VAL A 20 9.11 -2.01 21.38
N TYR A 21 9.87 -1.05 20.83
CA TYR A 21 11.25 -1.30 20.43
C TYR A 21 12.08 -1.78 21.63
N GLY A 22 12.62 -3.00 21.52
CA GLY A 22 13.41 -3.67 22.55
C GLY A 22 14.91 -3.77 22.24
N GLY A 23 15.36 -3.21 21.11
CA GLY A 23 16.74 -3.34 20.62
C GLY A 23 16.82 -3.94 19.21
N GLU A 24 17.96 -3.76 18.54
CA GLU A 24 18.18 -4.15 17.14
C GLU A 24 18.03 -5.65 16.87
N PHE A 25 18.35 -6.51 17.84
CA PHE A 25 18.31 -7.96 17.69
C PHE A 25 17.11 -8.64 18.38
N ALA A 26 16.20 -7.87 18.99
CA ALA A 26 15.14 -8.42 19.86
C ALA A 26 14.13 -9.34 19.13
N ASN A 27 13.94 -9.13 17.83
CA ASN A 27 12.90 -9.80 17.04
C ASN A 27 13.42 -10.74 15.94
N ILE A 28 14.72 -11.12 15.99
CA ILE A 28 15.27 -12.10 15.06
C ILE A 28 14.91 -13.50 15.55
N LYS A 29 13.86 -14.09 14.96
CA LYS A 29 13.33 -15.41 15.32
C LYS A 29 12.96 -16.19 14.05
N PRO A 30 12.97 -17.53 14.08
CA PRO A 30 12.43 -18.34 12.98
C PRO A 30 10.97 -17.95 12.68
N TYR A 31 10.62 -17.90 11.40
CA TYR A 31 9.27 -17.62 10.92
C TYR A 31 8.99 -18.42 9.65
N ASP A 32 7.71 -18.64 9.36
CA ASP A 32 7.27 -19.29 8.13
C ASP A 32 7.21 -18.25 7.00
N GLU A 33 7.84 -18.55 5.86
CA GLU A 33 7.79 -17.69 4.68
C GLU A 33 6.36 -17.61 4.12
N HIS A 34 5.96 -16.40 3.72
CA HIS A 34 4.65 -16.18 3.12
C HIS A 34 4.54 -16.81 1.73
N ALA A 35 3.50 -17.62 1.48
CA ALA A 35 3.17 -18.18 0.17
C ALA A 35 1.99 -17.45 -0.49
N ARG A 36 2.09 -17.22 -1.81
CA ARG A 36 1.00 -16.61 -2.59
C ARG A 36 0.01 -17.64 -3.12
N HIS A 37 -1.24 -17.23 -3.29
CA HIS A 37 -2.23 -18.02 -4.04
C HIS A 37 -1.92 -17.98 -5.55
N ILE A 38 -1.96 -19.13 -6.22
CA ILE A 38 -1.61 -19.26 -7.64
C ILE A 38 -2.87 -19.58 -8.45
N ASN A 39 -3.16 -18.73 -9.43
CA ASN A 39 -4.18 -18.99 -10.45
C ASN A 39 -3.49 -19.58 -11.70
N PRO A 40 -3.62 -20.90 -11.96
CA PRO A 40 -2.99 -21.52 -13.12
C PRO A 40 -3.61 -20.99 -14.43
N VAL A 41 -2.78 -20.77 -15.45
CA VAL A 41 -3.20 -20.25 -16.75
C VAL A 41 -3.02 -21.32 -17.81
N LYS A 42 -4.04 -21.55 -18.64
CA LYS A 42 -3.98 -22.49 -19.75
C LYS A 42 -3.05 -21.96 -20.87
N PRO A 43 -2.36 -22.84 -21.63
CA PRO A 43 -1.43 -22.40 -22.68
C PRO A 43 -2.05 -21.53 -23.78
N ASP A 44 -3.35 -21.65 -24.03
CA ASP A 44 -4.12 -20.92 -25.04
C ASP A 44 -4.73 -19.60 -24.52
N HIS A 45 -4.58 -19.29 -23.22
CA HIS A 45 -5.08 -18.04 -22.64
C HIS A 45 -4.03 -16.93 -22.72
N SER A 46 -4.39 -15.82 -23.38
CA SER A 46 -3.61 -14.57 -23.34
C SER A 46 -3.72 -13.89 -21.97
N LYS A 47 -2.61 -13.31 -21.51
CA LYS A 47 -2.55 -12.46 -20.30
C LYS A 47 -2.66 -10.97 -20.62
N LEU A 48 -2.70 -10.60 -21.90
CA LEU A 48 -2.78 -9.21 -22.34
C LEU A 48 -4.23 -8.70 -22.20
N VAL A 49 -4.38 -7.52 -21.63
CA VAL A 49 -5.66 -6.81 -21.47
C VAL A 49 -5.59 -5.45 -22.16
N ALA A 50 -6.75 -4.90 -22.55
CA ALA A 50 -6.80 -3.69 -23.38
C ALA A 50 -6.67 -2.40 -22.58
N SER A 51 -6.98 -2.42 -21.27
CA SER A 51 -6.98 -1.22 -20.43
C SER A 51 -6.69 -1.53 -18.96
N ILE A 52 -6.41 -0.47 -18.18
CA ILE A 52 -6.32 -0.56 -16.71
C ILE A 52 -7.65 -1.00 -16.10
N HIS A 53 -8.77 -0.55 -16.67
CA HIS A 53 -10.10 -1.00 -16.26
C HIS A 53 -10.24 -2.52 -16.37
N ASP A 54 -9.89 -3.09 -17.54
CA ASP A 54 -9.95 -4.53 -17.77
C ASP A 54 -9.00 -5.29 -16.84
N ALA A 55 -7.84 -4.72 -16.50
CA ALA A 55 -6.92 -5.30 -15.52
C ALA A 55 -7.56 -5.35 -14.11
N ILE A 56 -8.21 -4.27 -13.66
CA ILE A 56 -8.87 -4.22 -12.35
C ILE A 56 -10.03 -5.22 -12.29
N VAL A 57 -10.84 -5.31 -13.36
CA VAL A 57 -11.92 -6.30 -13.47
C VAL A 57 -11.36 -7.73 -13.45
N ALA A 58 -10.36 -8.03 -14.28
CA ALA A 58 -9.78 -9.37 -14.39
C ALA A 58 -9.05 -9.84 -13.12
N THR A 59 -8.49 -8.91 -12.33
CA THR A 59 -7.87 -9.23 -11.04
C THR A 59 -8.90 -9.48 -9.93
N GLY A 60 -10.15 -9.09 -10.14
CA GLY A 60 -11.22 -9.26 -9.15
C GLY A 60 -11.00 -8.41 -7.90
N LEU A 61 -10.41 -7.22 -8.07
CA LEU A 61 -10.18 -6.26 -6.98
C LEU A 61 -11.52 -5.87 -6.32
N LYS A 62 -11.54 -5.83 -4.99
CA LYS A 62 -12.71 -5.48 -4.17
C LYS A 62 -12.31 -4.54 -3.04
N ASP A 63 -13.30 -3.91 -2.44
CA ASP A 63 -13.13 -3.10 -1.23
C ASP A 63 -12.39 -3.89 -0.13
N GLY A 64 -11.52 -3.22 0.61
CA GLY A 64 -10.75 -3.83 1.69
C GLY A 64 -9.47 -4.55 1.27
N MET A 65 -9.20 -4.69 -0.03
CA MET A 65 -7.96 -5.35 -0.51
C MET A 65 -6.73 -4.45 -0.40
N THR A 66 -5.55 -5.08 -0.45
CA THR A 66 -4.24 -4.41 -0.49
C THR A 66 -3.65 -4.45 -1.89
N ILE A 67 -3.19 -3.31 -2.40
CA ILE A 67 -2.46 -3.20 -3.68
C ILE A 67 -1.11 -2.51 -3.49
N SER A 68 -0.14 -2.78 -4.37
CA SER A 68 1.23 -2.27 -4.25
C SER A 68 1.75 -1.63 -5.54
N PHE A 69 2.69 -0.69 -5.40
CA PHE A 69 3.35 0.00 -6.50
C PHE A 69 4.86 0.13 -6.24
N HIS A 70 5.66 0.38 -7.28
CA HIS A 70 7.07 0.71 -7.13
C HIS A 70 7.34 2.17 -7.52
N HIS A 71 8.34 2.80 -6.92
CA HIS A 71 8.66 4.21 -7.15
C HIS A 71 9.86 4.45 -8.10
N HIS A 72 10.25 3.45 -8.91
CA HIS A 72 11.45 3.54 -9.75
C HIS A 72 11.41 4.69 -10.77
N PHE A 73 10.22 5.11 -11.21
CA PHE A 73 10.06 6.28 -12.08
C PHE A 73 10.11 7.62 -11.33
N ARG A 74 10.10 7.60 -9.99
CA ARG A 74 10.16 8.77 -9.11
C ARG A 74 9.08 9.80 -9.50
N GLU A 75 9.47 11.04 -9.72
CA GLU A 75 8.58 12.13 -10.14
C GLU A 75 7.99 11.96 -11.55
N GLY A 76 8.47 10.97 -12.32
CA GLY A 76 7.90 10.61 -13.61
C GLY A 76 6.89 9.46 -13.56
N ASP A 77 6.50 8.98 -12.36
CA ASP A 77 5.52 7.91 -12.27
C ASP A 77 4.11 8.37 -12.65
N TYR A 78 3.51 7.66 -13.61
CA TYR A 78 2.09 7.80 -13.93
C TYR A 78 1.27 6.61 -13.47
N VAL A 79 1.91 5.47 -13.17
CA VAL A 79 1.21 4.20 -12.94
C VAL A 79 0.29 4.31 -11.72
N MET A 80 0.80 4.83 -10.60
CA MET A 80 0.02 4.89 -9.37
C MET A 80 -1.22 5.79 -9.54
N ASN A 81 -1.04 6.97 -10.14
CA ASN A 81 -2.13 7.91 -10.38
C ASN A 81 -3.17 7.35 -11.37
N MET A 82 -2.74 6.71 -12.46
CA MET A 82 -3.65 6.11 -13.45
C MET A 82 -4.51 5.00 -12.83
N VAL A 83 -3.89 4.11 -12.04
CA VAL A 83 -4.59 3.00 -11.40
C VAL A 83 -5.56 3.49 -10.33
N LEU A 84 -5.12 4.37 -9.42
CA LEU A 84 -6.00 4.88 -8.36
C LEU A 84 -7.15 5.73 -8.90
N ALA A 85 -6.93 6.50 -9.98
CA ALA A 85 -7.99 7.24 -10.63
C ALA A 85 -9.06 6.29 -11.21
N GLU A 86 -8.66 5.18 -11.84
CA GLU A 86 -9.61 4.21 -12.40
C GLU A 86 -10.37 3.45 -11.29
N ILE A 87 -9.66 3.02 -10.24
CA ILE A 87 -10.28 2.41 -9.05
C ILE A 87 -11.34 3.33 -8.44
N ALA A 88 -11.02 4.63 -8.29
CA ALA A 88 -11.95 5.62 -7.76
C ALA A 88 -13.20 5.78 -8.64
N LYS A 89 -13.04 5.80 -9.98
CA LYS A 89 -14.17 5.86 -10.93
C LYS A 89 -15.06 4.62 -10.85
N MET A 90 -14.46 3.45 -10.65
CA MET A 90 -15.19 2.18 -10.48
C MET A 90 -15.94 2.11 -9.14
N GLY A 91 -15.72 3.07 -8.23
CA GLY A 91 -16.38 3.12 -6.93
C GLY A 91 -15.80 2.16 -5.89
N ILE A 92 -14.63 1.57 -6.16
CA ILE A 92 -13.93 0.70 -5.21
C ILE A 92 -13.32 1.58 -4.10
N LYS A 93 -13.48 1.14 -2.85
CA LYS A 93 -13.11 1.90 -1.66
C LYS A 93 -12.38 1.06 -0.62
N ASN A 94 -11.96 1.71 0.46
CA ASN A 94 -11.34 1.05 1.61
C ASN A 94 -10.11 0.22 1.25
N LEU A 95 -9.28 0.71 0.31
CA LEU A 95 -8.06 0.02 -0.06
C LEU A 95 -6.91 0.33 0.89
N SER A 96 -6.08 -0.68 1.14
CA SER A 96 -4.74 -0.48 1.66
C SER A 96 -3.76 -0.36 0.50
N ILE A 97 -2.89 0.64 0.51
CA ILE A 97 -1.82 0.77 -0.48
C ILE A 97 -0.45 0.51 0.15
N ALA A 98 0.38 -0.25 -0.56
CA ALA A 98 1.74 -0.60 -0.18
C ALA A 98 2.75 -0.19 -1.27
N PRO A 99 2.85 1.10 -1.64
CA PRO A 99 3.88 1.56 -2.56
C PRO A 99 5.26 1.52 -1.90
N SER A 100 6.31 1.15 -2.63
CA SER A 100 7.65 1.12 -2.05
C SER A 100 8.15 2.51 -1.58
N SER A 101 7.68 3.60 -2.19
CA SER A 101 7.81 4.99 -1.70
C SER A 101 6.80 5.89 -2.40
N ILE A 102 6.52 7.08 -1.86
CA ILE A 102 5.59 8.06 -2.44
C ILE A 102 6.33 9.38 -2.75
N ALA A 103 6.18 9.87 -3.98
CA ALA A 103 6.80 11.06 -4.54
C ALA A 103 5.80 12.23 -4.66
N ASN A 104 6.24 13.41 -5.12
CA ASN A 104 5.36 14.60 -5.20
C ASN A 104 4.33 14.51 -6.33
N VAL A 105 4.69 13.87 -7.45
CA VAL A 105 3.76 13.58 -8.56
C VAL A 105 2.52 12.80 -8.11
N HIS A 106 2.58 12.15 -6.95
CA HIS A 106 1.47 11.40 -6.34
C HIS A 106 0.50 12.26 -5.51
N GLU A 107 0.55 13.59 -5.63
CA GLU A 107 -0.43 14.52 -5.03
C GLU A 107 -1.90 14.08 -5.17
N PRO A 108 -2.38 13.50 -6.30
CA PRO A 108 -3.76 13.02 -6.41
C PRO A 108 -4.20 12.01 -5.34
N LEU A 109 -3.25 11.33 -4.69
CA LEU A 109 -3.52 10.42 -3.57
C LEU A 109 -4.29 11.11 -2.42
N ILE A 110 -4.08 12.41 -2.21
CA ILE A 110 -4.76 13.18 -1.14
C ILE A 110 -6.29 13.10 -1.30
N GLU A 111 -6.80 13.28 -2.53
CA GLU A 111 -8.24 13.21 -2.78
C GLU A 111 -8.78 11.78 -2.70
N HIS A 112 -7.97 10.78 -3.04
CA HIS A 112 -8.32 9.37 -2.85
C HIS A 112 -8.42 8.98 -1.37
N ILE A 113 -7.61 9.60 -0.50
CA ILE A 113 -7.75 9.46 0.96
C ILE A 113 -9.05 10.11 1.44
N LYS A 114 -9.28 11.39 1.09
CA LYS A 114 -10.47 12.15 1.54
C LYS A 114 -11.78 11.46 1.15
N ASN A 115 -11.84 10.86 -0.04
CA ASN A 115 -13.04 10.21 -0.57
C ASN A 115 -13.19 8.73 -0.15
N GLY A 116 -12.27 8.22 0.68
CA GLY A 116 -12.29 6.87 1.23
C GLY A 116 -11.89 5.77 0.24
N VAL A 117 -11.27 6.12 -0.88
CA VAL A 117 -10.71 5.14 -1.83
C VAL A 117 -9.52 4.42 -1.17
N VAL A 118 -8.64 5.18 -0.51
CA VAL A 118 -7.50 4.66 0.24
C VAL A 118 -7.71 4.95 1.73
N THR A 119 -7.61 3.91 2.56
CA THR A 119 -7.80 4.00 4.02
C THR A 119 -6.55 3.61 4.81
N ASN A 120 -5.60 2.89 4.19
CA ASN A 120 -4.35 2.49 4.84
C ASN A 120 -3.16 2.69 3.89
N ILE A 121 -2.01 3.09 4.43
CA ILE A 121 -0.78 3.36 3.66
C ILE A 121 0.41 2.77 4.40
N THR A 122 1.26 2.04 3.67
CA THR A 122 2.61 1.65 4.10
C THR A 122 3.61 1.92 2.99
N SER A 123 4.71 2.62 3.29
CA SER A 123 5.74 2.98 2.31
C SER A 123 7.07 3.33 2.99
N SER A 124 8.15 3.49 2.22
CA SER A 124 9.42 4.03 2.76
C SER A 124 9.32 5.49 3.18
N GLY A 125 8.45 6.27 2.54
CA GLY A 125 8.27 7.66 2.92
C GLY A 125 7.17 8.37 2.13
N LEU A 126 6.75 9.47 2.71
CA LEU A 126 5.83 10.45 2.13
C LEU A 126 6.65 11.73 1.87
N ARG A 127 6.46 12.36 0.72
CA ARG A 127 7.17 13.59 0.34
C ARG A 127 6.22 14.77 0.29
N ASP A 128 6.78 15.94 0.62
CA ASP A 128 6.20 17.27 0.59
C ASP A 128 4.69 17.28 0.80
N LYS A 129 3.92 17.38 -0.28
CA LYS A 129 2.46 17.56 -0.22
C LYS A 129 1.74 16.41 0.48
N VAL A 130 2.13 15.16 0.21
CA VAL A 130 1.48 13.99 0.83
C VAL A 130 1.96 13.82 2.27
N GLY A 131 3.21 14.17 2.58
CA GLY A 131 3.75 14.09 3.93
C GLY A 131 3.24 15.19 4.88
N ALA A 132 2.84 16.34 4.33
CA ALA A 132 2.32 17.48 5.08
C ALA A 132 0.78 17.55 5.16
N ALA A 133 0.08 16.64 4.47
CA ALA A 133 -1.38 16.60 4.38
C ALA A 133 -2.07 16.10 5.67
#